data_AF-A0ABD2L2N3-F1
#
_entry.id   AF-A0ABD2L2N3-F1
#
_cell.length_a   1.000
_cell.length_b   1.000
_cell.length_c   1.000
_cell.angle_alpha   90.00
_cell.angle_beta   90.00
_cell.angle_gamma   90.00
#
_symmetry.space_group_name_H-M   'P 1'
#
loop_
_entity.id
_entity.type
_entity.pdbx_description
1 polymer ?
#
loop_
_entity_poly.entity_id
_entity_poly.type
_entity_poly.pdbx_seq_one_letter_code
_entity_poly.pdbx_strand_id
1 'polypeptide(L)'
;MEIFDEYIIVDEKSFSINIGSKFNEVTQFAAVDFSFAYNPCRLIVKDIGNATLPDVPLAQIIVWAWDEQGAQVIKETKILNTGGTLTFMAQPRANNTVGGMPTLQAQPNAMVGMPAYYSIQQQQQYAQLQLVSQQQPATVRLGTPSASIKPGTNQPMMPVSPTQSVLVRLLKKRENMDENPCPPLSSPPADDLTVHIGNRKVTVSSAWLMCQSPMVRQMLSVEMKEKQQRSLILNELGIDMEQFMDFLVAISSNALLFPILPNPKNVLPLIILADYFQVDWVKTRCANHLINCVEIPLIDRFLLAIRYQLDYFKDFFFNLSVKVLRAFFKANRDQFSLMSSDPNSGKLFFEFANRLSADTDSGEKPMPANFIS
;
A
#
# COMPACT_ATOMS: atom_id res chain seq x y z
N MET A 1 6.13 -11.10 -21.29
CA MET A 1 4.90 -11.24 -20.50
C MET A 1 5.23 -10.85 -19.08
N GLU A 2 4.39 -10.06 -18.44
CA GLU A 2 4.63 -9.60 -17.08
C GLU A 2 3.88 -10.47 -16.09
N ILE A 3 4.41 -10.57 -14.88
CA ILE A 3 3.90 -11.55 -13.91
C ILE A 3 2.43 -11.30 -13.55
N PHE A 4 1.96 -10.05 -13.57
CA PHE A 4 0.59 -9.68 -13.24
C PHE A 4 -0.45 -9.99 -14.34
N ASP A 5 0.01 -10.39 -15.53
CA ASP A 5 -0.86 -10.87 -16.60
C ASP A 5 -1.41 -12.26 -16.25
N GLU A 6 -0.58 -13.12 -15.65
CA GLU A 6 -0.91 -14.50 -15.26
C GLU A 6 -1.17 -14.70 -13.76
N TYR A 7 -0.70 -13.80 -12.90
CA TYR A 7 -0.75 -13.95 -11.44
C TYR A 7 -1.42 -12.73 -10.77
N ILE A 8 -2.14 -12.98 -9.68
CA ILE A 8 -2.67 -11.97 -8.77
C ILE A 8 -1.88 -11.94 -7.47
N ILE A 9 -1.84 -10.77 -6.83
CA ILE A 9 -1.27 -10.61 -5.49
C ILE A 9 -2.35 -11.00 -4.48
N VAL A 10 -2.02 -11.93 -3.57
CA VAL A 10 -2.94 -12.44 -2.53
C VAL A 10 -2.53 -12.09 -1.10
N ASP A 11 -1.27 -11.69 -0.91
CA ASP A 11 -0.77 -11.05 0.32
C ASP A 11 0.43 -10.17 -0.06
N GLU A 12 0.68 -9.11 0.71
CA GLU A 12 1.78 -8.17 0.48
C GLU A 12 2.34 -7.68 1.82
N LYS A 13 3.65 -7.85 2.03
CA LYS A 13 4.32 -7.43 3.26
C LYS A 13 5.65 -6.73 2.98
N SER A 14 5.89 -5.65 3.72
CA SER A 14 7.14 -4.89 3.67
C SER A 14 7.84 -4.92 5.03
N PHE A 15 9.17 -5.08 5.01
CA PHE A 15 9.99 -5.01 6.21
C PHE A 15 11.36 -4.37 5.91
N SER A 16 11.91 -3.69 6.92
CA SER A 16 13.27 -3.15 6.86
C SER A 16 14.29 -4.25 7.11
N ILE A 17 15.40 -4.25 6.36
CA ILE A 17 16.53 -5.15 6.62
C ILE A 17 17.26 -4.67 7.89
N ASN A 18 16.82 -5.19 9.03
CA ASN A 18 17.53 -5.11 10.29
C ASN A 18 18.39 -6.37 10.46
N ILE A 19 19.69 -6.17 10.65
CA ILE A 19 20.67 -7.25 10.75
C ILE A 19 20.38 -8.11 11.98
N GLY A 20 19.93 -9.35 11.77
CA GLY A 20 19.87 -10.39 12.81
C GLY A 20 18.50 -10.93 13.19
N SER A 21 17.42 -10.38 12.64
CA SER A 21 16.10 -11.01 12.75
C SER A 21 16.04 -12.29 11.89
N LYS A 22 15.25 -13.27 12.32
CA LYS A 22 14.69 -14.31 11.45
C LYS A 22 13.18 -14.23 11.56
N PHE A 23 12.48 -14.45 10.46
CA PHE A 23 11.02 -14.48 10.46
C PHE A 23 10.52 -15.54 9.50
N ASN A 24 9.57 -16.35 9.98
CA ASN A 24 8.89 -17.36 9.19
C ASN A 24 7.48 -16.87 8.92
N GLU A 25 7.06 -16.94 7.66
CA GLU A 25 5.73 -16.55 7.26
C GLU A 25 4.97 -17.74 6.69
N VAL A 26 3.85 -18.08 7.32
CA VAL A 26 2.95 -19.13 6.85
C VAL A 26 1.59 -18.49 6.60
N THR A 27 1.17 -18.48 5.35
CA THR A 27 -0.17 -18.07 4.92
C THR A 27 -0.92 -19.28 4.38
N GLN A 28 -2.20 -19.12 4.07
CA GLN A 28 -2.97 -20.18 3.39
C GLN A 28 -2.49 -20.47 1.96
N PHE A 29 -1.66 -19.61 1.37
CA PHE A 29 -1.22 -19.71 -0.03
C PHE A 29 0.25 -20.11 -0.18
N ALA A 30 1.11 -19.72 0.76
CA ALA A 30 2.55 -19.98 0.73
C ALA A 30 3.14 -20.07 2.14
N ALA A 31 4.21 -20.85 2.28
CA ALA A 31 5.04 -20.88 3.48
C ALA A 31 6.48 -20.48 3.10
N VAL A 32 6.92 -19.30 3.54
CA VAL A 32 8.19 -18.69 3.14
C VAL A 32 9.04 -18.38 4.38
N ASP A 33 10.28 -18.89 4.39
CA ASP A 33 11.30 -18.60 5.41
C ASP A 33 12.18 -17.44 4.94
N PHE A 34 12.37 -16.45 5.83
CA PHE A 34 13.28 -15.33 5.67
C PHE A 34 14.41 -15.44 6.69
N SER A 35 15.57 -15.89 6.22
CA SER A 35 16.76 -16.06 7.06
C SER A 35 17.91 -15.15 6.61
N PHE A 36 18.50 -14.46 7.59
CA PHE A 36 19.65 -13.60 7.36
C PHE A 36 20.95 -14.34 7.74
N ALA A 37 21.87 -14.45 6.78
CA ALA A 37 23.21 -14.95 7.01
C ALA A 37 24.17 -13.78 7.26
N TYR A 38 25.03 -13.95 8.26
CA TYR A 38 26.06 -12.99 8.63
C TYR A 38 27.39 -13.35 7.94
N ASN A 39 28.03 -12.34 7.35
CA ASN A 39 29.35 -12.41 6.71
C ASN A 39 29.48 -13.38 5.51
N PRO A 40 29.21 -12.91 4.27
CA PRO A 40 28.67 -11.60 3.91
C PRO A 40 27.20 -11.48 4.30
N CYS A 41 26.71 -10.25 4.50
CA CYS A 41 25.30 -10.02 4.82
C CYS A 41 24.42 -10.46 3.64
N ARG A 42 23.59 -11.49 3.84
CA ARG A 42 22.71 -12.05 2.81
C ARG A 42 21.33 -12.28 3.39
N LEU A 43 20.31 -11.87 2.65
CA LEU A 43 18.95 -12.36 2.85
C LEU A 43 18.75 -13.60 2.00
N ILE A 44 18.37 -14.70 2.63
CA ILE A 44 17.97 -15.95 2.01
C ILE A 44 16.45 -16.04 2.15
N VAL A 45 15.76 -16.22 1.04
CA VAL A 45 14.31 -16.40 0.99
C VAL A 45 14.03 -17.78 0.43
N LYS A 46 13.33 -18.63 1.17
CA LYS A 46 13.13 -20.03 0.81
C LYS A 46 11.65 -20.42 0.89
N ASP A 47 11.17 -21.16 -0.10
CA ASP A 47 9.91 -21.90 0.04
C ASP A 47 10.12 -23.10 0.99
N ILE A 48 9.32 -23.15 2.04
CA ILE A 48 9.29 -24.23 3.04
C ILE A 48 8.00 -25.04 2.98
N GLY A 49 7.14 -24.78 1.99
CA GLY A 49 5.95 -25.58 1.71
C GLY A 49 6.29 -26.98 1.19
N ASN A 50 5.36 -27.91 1.38
CA ASN A 50 5.42 -29.24 0.77
C ASN A 50 5.03 -29.15 -0.72
N ALA A 51 5.98 -28.70 -1.55
CA ALA A 51 5.82 -28.53 -2.98
C ALA A 51 5.37 -29.83 -3.68
N THR A 52 4.15 -29.84 -4.22
CA THR A 52 3.63 -30.91 -5.11
C THR A 52 3.84 -30.60 -6.59
N LEU A 53 4.07 -29.32 -6.94
CA LEU A 53 4.33 -28.84 -8.29
C LEU A 53 5.57 -27.93 -8.26
N PRO A 54 6.71 -28.34 -8.86
CA PRO A 54 7.89 -27.49 -8.95
C PRO A 54 7.70 -26.33 -9.96
N ASP A 55 8.54 -25.30 -9.84
CA ASP A 55 8.70 -24.22 -10.83
C ASP A 55 7.50 -23.29 -11.09
N VAL A 56 6.46 -23.32 -10.24
CA VAL A 56 5.38 -22.32 -10.27
C VAL A 56 5.83 -21.04 -9.53
N PRO A 57 5.67 -19.82 -10.09
CA PRO A 57 5.84 -18.57 -9.36
C PRO A 57 5.00 -18.50 -8.07
N LEU A 58 5.67 -18.41 -6.93
CA LEU A 58 5.08 -18.39 -5.59
C LEU A 58 5.08 -16.99 -4.97
N ALA A 59 6.17 -16.24 -5.14
CA ALA A 59 6.30 -14.88 -4.63
C ALA A 59 7.16 -13.99 -5.52
N GLN A 60 6.83 -12.71 -5.59
CA GLN A 60 7.72 -11.66 -6.09
C GLN A 60 8.41 -10.99 -4.89
N ILE A 61 9.73 -10.96 -4.90
CA ILE A 61 10.55 -10.30 -3.88
C ILE A 61 11.23 -9.09 -4.51
N ILE A 62 11.02 -7.92 -3.91
CA ILE A 62 11.58 -6.65 -4.38
C ILE A 62 12.41 -6.03 -3.25
N VAL A 63 13.71 -5.89 -3.48
CA VAL A 63 14.61 -5.13 -2.60
C VAL A 63 14.66 -3.70 -3.12
N TRP A 64 14.36 -2.74 -2.26
CA TRP A 64 14.41 -1.32 -2.58
C TRP A 64 15.11 -0.54 -1.47
N ALA A 65 15.54 0.68 -1.75
CA ALA A 65 16.11 1.58 -0.76
C ALA A 65 15.77 3.04 -1.11
N TRP A 66 15.81 3.90 -0.10
CA TRP A 66 15.82 5.34 -0.32
C TRP A 66 17.15 5.76 -0.95
N ASP A 67 17.12 6.68 -1.92
CA ASP A 67 18.31 7.38 -2.39
C ASP A 67 18.60 8.65 -1.57
N GLU A 68 19.61 9.43 -1.98
CA GLU A 68 20.02 10.66 -1.31
C GLU A 68 19.01 11.81 -1.53
N GLN A 69 18.18 11.69 -2.56
CA GLN A 69 17.14 12.64 -2.96
C GLN A 69 15.81 12.37 -2.24
N GLY A 70 15.68 11.23 -1.54
CA GLY A 70 14.46 10.83 -0.86
C GLY A 70 13.42 10.20 -1.79
N ALA A 71 13.85 9.64 -2.93
CA ALA A 71 13.03 8.76 -3.76
C ALA A 71 13.26 7.28 -3.37
N GLN A 72 12.26 6.44 -3.65
CA GLN A 72 12.36 5.00 -3.49
C GLN A 72 12.91 4.39 -4.78
N VAL A 73 14.01 3.63 -4.68
CA VAL A 73 14.69 3.04 -5.82
C VAL A 73 14.76 1.52 -5.67
N ILE A 74 14.14 0.80 -6.59
CA ILE A 74 14.28 -0.66 -6.72
C ILE A 74 15.76 -1.00 -6.98
N LYS A 75 16.31 -1.89 -6.17
CA LYS A 75 17.70 -2.39 -6.29
C LYS A 75 17.75 -3.76 -6.93
N GLU A 76 16.78 -4.63 -6.62
CA GLU A 76 16.70 -5.98 -7.16
C GLU A 76 15.25 -6.48 -7.12
N THR A 77 14.82 -7.19 -8.16
CA THR A 77 13.52 -7.89 -8.22
C THR A 77 13.75 -9.32 -8.67
N LYS A 78 13.24 -10.28 -7.92
CA LYS A 78 13.35 -11.72 -8.20
C LYS A 78 12.04 -12.44 -7.95
N ILE A 79 11.80 -13.51 -8.68
CA ILE A 79 10.65 -14.41 -8.48
C ILE A 79 11.14 -15.65 -7.72
N LEU A 80 10.48 -15.94 -6.61
CA LEU A 80 10.63 -17.21 -5.89
C LEU A 80 9.63 -18.18 -6.52
N ASN A 81 10.12 -19.28 -7.08
CA ASN A 81 9.29 -20.39 -7.50
C ASN A 81 9.08 -21.40 -6.36
N THR A 82 8.03 -22.20 -6.46
CA THR A 82 7.73 -23.32 -5.55
C THR A 82 8.89 -24.31 -5.49
N GLY A 83 9.29 -24.68 -4.27
CA GLY A 83 10.52 -25.44 -3.94
C GLY A 83 11.83 -24.64 -4.03
N GLY A 84 11.77 -23.38 -4.43
CA GLY A 84 12.94 -22.55 -4.72
C GLY A 84 13.64 -21.96 -3.49
N THR A 85 14.85 -21.45 -3.72
CA THR A 85 15.59 -20.60 -2.77
C THR A 85 16.23 -19.44 -3.51
N LEU A 86 15.99 -18.22 -3.02
CA LEU A 86 16.64 -17.00 -3.50
C LEU A 86 17.68 -16.52 -2.49
N THR A 87 18.68 -15.81 -2.99
CA THR A 87 19.65 -15.08 -2.17
C THR A 87 19.80 -13.67 -2.72
N PHE A 88 19.78 -12.69 -1.82
CA PHE A 88 20.00 -11.27 -2.06
C PHE A 88 21.24 -10.83 -1.29
N MET A 89 22.11 -10.07 -1.94
CA MET A 89 23.27 -9.47 -1.28
C MET A 89 22.81 -8.19 -0.58
N ALA A 90 22.67 -8.24 0.74
CA ALA A 90 22.43 -7.03 1.50
C ALA A 90 23.72 -6.20 1.48
N GLN A 91 23.63 -4.92 1.12
CA GLN A 91 24.80 -4.05 1.22
C GLN A 91 25.18 -3.93 2.70
N PRO A 92 26.45 -4.20 3.08
CA PRO A 92 26.88 -3.96 4.44
C PRO A 92 26.59 -2.50 4.77
N ARG A 93 25.85 -2.26 5.87
CA ARG A 93 25.77 -0.92 6.43
C ARG A 93 27.21 -0.45 6.62
N ALA A 94 27.54 0.77 6.20
CA ALA A 94 28.89 1.27 6.37
C ALA A 94 29.18 1.33 7.88
N ASN A 95 29.87 0.32 8.40
CA ASN A 95 30.12 0.20 9.82
C ASN A 95 31.01 1.37 10.21
N ASN A 96 30.45 2.29 10.99
CA ASN A 96 31.19 3.35 11.67
C ASN A 96 32.28 2.68 12.50
N THR A 97 33.47 2.55 11.91
CA THR A 97 34.61 1.87 12.52
C THR A 97 35.25 2.85 13.48
N VAL A 98 34.54 3.09 14.59
CA VAL A 98 35.09 3.74 15.77
C VAL A 98 36.25 2.86 16.24
N GLY A 99 37.42 3.47 16.44
CA GLY A 99 38.67 2.74 16.62
C GLY A 99 38.62 1.70 17.75
N GLY A 100 39.00 0.47 17.38
CA GLY A 100 39.33 -0.71 18.18
C GLY A 100 38.97 -0.80 19.66
N MET A 101 38.25 -1.86 20.04
CA MET A 101 38.43 -2.74 21.23
C MET A 101 37.26 -3.75 21.32
N PRO A 102 37.32 -4.79 22.17
CA PRO A 102 37.84 -6.11 21.81
C PRO A 102 36.72 -7.17 21.64
N THR A 103 37.13 -8.39 21.28
CA THR A 103 36.26 -9.56 21.07
C THR A 103 35.39 -9.87 22.31
N LEU A 104 34.06 -9.79 22.18
CA LEU A 104 33.11 -10.28 23.18
C LEU A 104 32.45 -11.58 22.71
N GLN A 105 32.52 -12.63 23.53
CA GLN A 105 31.79 -13.87 23.30
C GLN A 105 30.28 -13.65 23.51
N ALA A 106 29.46 -14.23 22.62
CA ALA A 106 28.01 -14.15 22.73
C ALA A 106 27.47 -15.04 23.86
N GLN A 107 26.59 -14.49 24.70
CA GLN A 107 25.67 -15.26 25.54
C GLN A 107 24.28 -15.30 24.88
N PRO A 108 23.55 -16.43 24.94
CA PRO A 108 22.20 -16.52 24.39
C PRO A 108 21.17 -16.02 25.42
N ASN A 109 20.58 -14.85 25.16
CA ASN A 109 19.37 -14.42 25.86
C ASN A 109 18.15 -14.70 25.00
N ALA A 110 17.22 -15.50 25.53
CA ALA A 110 15.90 -15.68 24.95
C ALA A 110 15.05 -14.43 25.21
N MET A 111 14.37 -13.91 24.17
CA MET A 111 13.30 -12.93 24.35
C MET A 111 12.05 -13.29 23.55
N VAL A 112 11.01 -13.58 24.33
CA VAL A 112 9.59 -13.33 24.13
C VAL A 112 9.24 -12.52 22.87
N GLY A 113 8.36 -13.08 22.04
CA GLY A 113 7.91 -12.45 20.80
C GLY A 113 7.00 -11.23 21.00
N MET A 114 7.12 -10.26 20.11
CA MET A 114 6.10 -9.24 19.86
C MET A 114 4.97 -9.84 18.99
N PRO A 115 3.70 -9.45 19.20
CA PRO A 115 2.59 -10.01 18.45
C PRO A 115 2.55 -9.47 17.00
N ALA A 116 2.15 -10.34 16.07
CA ALA A 116 1.78 -9.94 14.73
C ALA A 116 0.38 -9.30 14.72
N TYR A 117 0.26 -8.14 14.09
CA TYR A 117 -1.03 -7.57 13.66
C TYR A 117 -1.29 -8.04 12.21
N TYR A 118 -2.39 -8.70 11.85
CA TYR A 118 -3.56 -9.16 12.62
C TYR A 118 -3.90 -10.61 12.25
N SER A 119 -4.44 -11.36 13.21
CA SER A 119 -5.14 -12.63 12.97
C SER A 119 -6.45 -12.67 13.77
N ILE A 120 -7.54 -13.14 13.15
CA ILE A 120 -8.88 -13.41 13.73
C ILE A 120 -9.65 -12.18 14.27
N GLN A 121 -9.02 -11.18 14.91
CA GLN A 121 -9.73 -9.99 15.42
C GLN A 121 -10.25 -9.03 14.33
N GLN A 122 -9.58 -8.93 13.18
CA GLN A 122 -10.10 -8.12 12.05
C GLN A 122 -11.44 -8.64 11.51
N GLN A 123 -11.72 -9.94 11.65
CA GLN A 123 -13.03 -10.54 11.31
C GLN A 123 -14.14 -10.14 12.29
N GLN A 124 -13.82 -9.59 13.47
CA GLN A 124 -14.81 -9.07 14.43
C GLN A 124 -15.09 -7.57 14.27
N GLN A 125 -14.12 -6.77 13.77
CA GLN A 125 -14.33 -5.33 13.56
C GLN A 125 -15.28 -5.01 12.40
N TYR A 126 -15.28 -5.79 11.32
CA TYR A 126 -16.26 -5.63 10.24
C TYR A 126 -17.71 -5.87 10.70
N ALA A 127 -17.93 -6.67 11.74
CA ALA A 127 -19.25 -6.90 12.34
C ALA A 127 -19.73 -5.73 13.24
N GLN A 128 -18.87 -4.76 13.56
CA GLN A 128 -19.25 -3.51 14.26
C GLN A 128 -19.46 -2.32 13.31
N LEU A 129 -19.38 -2.53 11.99
CA LEU A 129 -19.82 -1.50 11.05
C LEU A 129 -21.33 -1.25 11.21
N GLN A 130 -21.66 -0.05 11.69
CA GLN A 130 -22.90 0.68 11.39
C GLN A 130 -24.20 0.24 12.08
N LEU A 131 -24.15 -0.63 13.09
CA LEU A 131 -25.24 -0.76 14.07
C LEU A 131 -25.11 0.33 15.15
N VAL A 132 -26.09 1.24 15.21
CA VAL A 132 -26.38 2.19 16.33
C VAL A 132 -25.32 3.31 16.50
N SER A 133 -25.47 4.50 15.91
CA SER A 133 -26.29 5.64 16.36
C SER A 133 -25.97 6.23 17.77
N GLN A 134 -25.68 7.54 17.79
CA GLN A 134 -25.81 8.50 18.90
C GLN A 134 -24.70 8.70 19.97
N GLN A 135 -24.42 10.01 20.15
CA GLN A 135 -24.05 10.75 21.36
C GLN A 135 -22.58 10.83 21.86
N GLN A 136 -22.37 11.83 22.72
CA GLN A 136 -21.16 12.69 22.84
C GLN A 136 -20.46 12.53 24.23
N PRO A 137 -19.41 13.31 24.61
CA PRO A 137 -18.20 12.73 25.22
C PRO A 137 -18.08 12.90 26.74
N ALA A 138 -17.09 12.22 27.33
CA ALA A 138 -16.61 12.48 28.69
C ALA A 138 -15.07 12.65 28.73
N THR A 139 -14.62 13.61 29.55
CA THR A 139 -13.22 14.06 29.67
C THR A 139 -12.48 13.34 30.80
N VAL A 140 -11.24 12.89 30.59
CA VAL A 140 -10.32 12.52 31.69
C VAL A 140 -8.90 13.04 31.40
N ARG A 141 -8.25 13.63 32.42
CA ARG A 141 -6.86 14.11 32.39
C ARG A 141 -5.91 13.15 33.11
N LEU A 142 -4.78 12.82 32.49
CA LEU A 142 -3.47 12.51 33.09
C LEU A 142 -2.41 13.02 32.10
N GLY A 143 -1.19 13.44 32.46
CA GLY A 143 -0.49 13.40 33.76
C GLY A 143 1.01 13.24 33.48
N THR A 144 1.73 14.34 33.28
CA THR A 144 3.14 14.35 32.82
C THR A 144 4.17 14.16 33.94
N PRO A 145 5.23 13.36 33.72
CA PRO A 145 6.51 13.51 34.39
C PRO A 145 7.60 14.04 33.43
N SER A 146 8.12 15.24 33.70
CA SER A 146 9.34 15.76 33.05
C SER A 146 10.59 15.06 33.61
N ALA A 147 11.50 14.68 32.73
CA ALA A 147 12.89 14.39 33.08
C ALA A 147 13.83 15.13 32.13
N SER A 148 14.53 16.16 32.63
CA SER A 148 15.47 16.96 31.86
C SER A 148 16.82 16.24 31.76
N ILE A 149 17.27 15.95 30.54
CA ILE A 149 18.61 15.44 30.25
C ILE A 149 19.39 16.57 29.56
N LYS A 150 20.56 16.91 30.10
CA LYS A 150 21.43 17.96 29.54
C LYS A 150 22.02 17.49 28.19
N PRO A 151 22.06 18.34 27.15
CA PRO A 151 22.69 17.98 25.89
C PRO A 151 24.21 17.86 26.05
N GLY A 152 24.74 16.68 25.72
CA GLY A 152 26.17 16.45 25.56
C GLY A 152 26.68 16.99 24.21
N THR A 153 27.95 17.38 24.19
CA THR A 153 28.67 17.97 23.04
C THR A 153 28.33 17.37 21.68
N ASN A 154 27.89 18.23 20.76
CA ASN A 154 27.63 17.92 19.35
C ASN A 154 28.87 17.35 18.64
N GLN A 155 28.85 16.05 18.35
CA GLN A 155 29.73 15.47 17.32
C GLN A 155 29.03 15.54 15.95
N PRO A 156 29.76 15.72 14.84
CA PRO A 156 29.17 15.71 13.51
C PRO A 156 28.60 14.33 13.17
N MET A 157 27.28 14.28 12.97
CA MET A 157 26.59 13.06 12.57
C MET A 157 27.00 12.65 11.15
N MET A 158 27.78 11.57 11.04
CA MET A 158 28.11 10.94 9.75
C MET A 158 26.82 10.45 9.04
N PRO A 159 26.78 10.46 7.69
CA PRO A 159 25.59 10.09 6.94
C PRO A 159 25.20 8.62 7.20
N VAL A 160 24.06 8.43 7.87
CA VAL A 160 23.43 7.12 8.05
C VAL A 160 23.13 6.53 6.67
N SER A 161 23.77 5.41 6.33
CA SER A 161 23.51 4.69 5.07
C SER A 161 22.01 4.37 4.95
N PRO A 162 21.40 4.54 3.77
CA PRO A 162 19.97 4.30 3.59
C PRO A 162 19.63 2.85 3.92
N THR A 163 18.65 2.66 4.79
CA THR A 163 18.16 1.34 5.16
C THR A 163 17.54 0.67 3.94
N GLN A 164 18.01 -0.53 3.59
CA GLN A 164 17.37 -1.36 2.58
C GLN A 164 16.07 -1.93 3.14
N SER A 165 15.05 -1.99 2.30
CA SER A 165 13.73 -2.56 2.60
C SER A 165 13.43 -3.68 1.61
N VAL A 166 12.68 -4.67 2.07
CA VAL A 166 12.18 -5.78 1.24
C VAL A 166 10.68 -5.70 1.21
N LEU A 167 10.15 -5.89 0.02
CA LEU A 167 8.75 -6.12 -0.26
C LEU A 167 8.58 -7.55 -0.76
N VAL A 168 7.61 -8.25 -0.19
CA VAL A 168 7.21 -9.61 -0.53
C VAL A 168 5.76 -9.54 -1.00
N ARG A 169 5.50 -10.03 -2.20
CA ARG A 169 4.14 -10.25 -2.71
C ARG A 169 3.94 -11.73 -2.93
N LEU A 170 2.98 -12.31 -2.22
CA LEU A 170 2.57 -13.69 -2.46
C LEU A 170 1.67 -13.72 -3.69
N LEU A 171 1.94 -14.67 -4.59
CA LEU A 171 1.31 -14.77 -5.89
C LEU A 171 0.40 -16.00 -5.94
N LYS A 172 -0.80 -15.82 -6.47
CA LYS A 172 -1.64 -16.94 -6.93
C LYS A 172 -1.80 -16.82 -8.44
N LYS A 173 -1.67 -17.93 -9.18
CA LYS A 173 -2.01 -17.95 -10.60
C LYS A 173 -3.49 -17.56 -10.77
N ARG A 174 -3.80 -16.74 -11.79
CA ARG A 174 -5.17 -16.55 -12.26
C ARG A 174 -5.65 -17.91 -12.78
N GLU A 175 -6.33 -18.68 -11.92
CA GLU A 175 -7.25 -19.71 -12.38
C GLU A 175 -8.25 -19.04 -13.33
N ASN A 176 -8.57 -19.72 -14.44
CA ASN A 176 -9.40 -19.16 -15.51
C ASN A 176 -10.61 -18.39 -14.96
N MET A 177 -10.58 -17.06 -15.07
CA MET A 177 -11.71 -16.18 -14.77
C MET A 177 -12.75 -16.23 -15.91
N ASP A 178 -12.95 -17.43 -16.47
CA ASP A 178 -14.00 -17.75 -17.45
C ASP A 178 -15.38 -17.77 -16.77
N GLU A 179 -15.42 -17.93 -15.44
CA GLU A 179 -16.58 -17.57 -14.63
C GLU A 179 -16.73 -16.04 -14.61
N ASN A 180 -17.83 -15.56 -15.21
CA ASN A 180 -18.24 -14.16 -15.18
C ASN A 180 -18.15 -13.62 -13.73
N PRO A 181 -17.40 -12.54 -13.44
CA PRO A 181 -17.26 -12.01 -12.09
C PRO A 181 -18.56 -11.41 -11.54
N CYS A 182 -19.54 -11.13 -12.40
CA CYS A 182 -20.90 -10.87 -11.97
C CYS A 182 -21.57 -12.19 -11.53
N PRO A 183 -22.25 -12.21 -10.36
CA PRO A 183 -23.06 -13.36 -9.98
C PRO A 183 -24.08 -13.66 -11.10
N PRO A 184 -24.44 -14.94 -11.33
CA PRO A 184 -25.36 -15.31 -12.39
C PRO A 184 -26.67 -14.53 -12.25
N LEU A 185 -27.17 -14.04 -13.39
CA LEU A 185 -28.37 -13.22 -13.51
C LEU A 185 -29.59 -14.03 -13.05
N SER A 186 -29.82 -13.99 -11.74
CA SER A 186 -30.77 -14.81 -11.00
C SER A 186 -32.06 -14.05 -10.68
N SER A 187 -32.13 -12.80 -11.15
CA SER A 187 -33.32 -11.97 -11.23
C SER A 187 -33.87 -11.95 -12.67
N PRO A 188 -35.14 -11.56 -12.88
CA PRO A 188 -35.67 -11.37 -14.23
C PRO A 188 -34.85 -10.34 -15.04
N PRO A 189 -34.76 -10.46 -16.38
CA PRO A 189 -33.97 -9.56 -17.24
C PRO A 189 -34.35 -8.05 -17.20
N ALA A 190 -35.35 -7.67 -16.42
CA ALA A 190 -35.83 -6.30 -16.26
C ALA A 190 -34.97 -5.44 -15.30
N ASP A 191 -34.09 -6.06 -14.51
CA ASP A 191 -33.26 -5.41 -13.48
C ASP A 191 -31.75 -5.45 -13.78
N ASP A 192 -31.38 -5.58 -15.04
CA ASP A 192 -29.99 -5.48 -15.47
C ASP A 192 -29.59 -4.04 -15.84
N LEU A 193 -28.29 -3.74 -15.75
CA LEU A 193 -27.67 -2.49 -16.17
C LEU A 193 -26.67 -2.76 -17.29
N THR A 194 -26.80 -2.05 -18.42
CA THR A 194 -25.84 -2.14 -19.52
C THR A 194 -24.76 -1.08 -19.38
N VAL A 195 -23.51 -1.49 -19.18
CA VAL A 195 -22.36 -0.57 -19.11
C VAL A 195 -21.69 -0.48 -20.48
N HIS A 196 -21.51 0.75 -20.97
CA HIS A 196 -20.90 1.07 -22.25
C HIS A 196 -19.51 1.69 -22.06
N ILE A 197 -18.52 1.12 -22.76
CA ILE A 197 -17.12 1.56 -22.74
C ILE A 197 -16.59 1.52 -24.18
N GLY A 198 -16.41 2.70 -24.78
CA GLY A 198 -16.17 2.87 -26.20
C GLY A 198 -17.28 2.21 -27.03
N ASN A 199 -16.89 1.31 -27.93
CA ASN A 199 -17.80 0.53 -28.77
C ASN A 199 -18.23 -0.81 -28.14
N ARG A 200 -17.79 -1.10 -26.90
CA ARG A 200 -18.08 -2.35 -26.19
C ARG A 200 -19.17 -2.12 -25.15
N LYS A 201 -19.91 -3.18 -24.84
CA LYS A 201 -20.91 -3.19 -23.76
C LYS A 201 -20.85 -4.48 -22.96
N VAL A 202 -21.19 -4.40 -21.68
CA VAL A 202 -21.37 -5.54 -20.78
C VAL A 202 -22.64 -5.34 -19.97
N THR A 203 -23.35 -6.43 -19.67
CA THR A 203 -24.57 -6.41 -18.86
C THR A 203 -24.26 -6.95 -17.47
N VAL A 204 -24.61 -6.18 -16.44
CA VAL A 204 -24.36 -6.51 -15.03
C VAL A 204 -25.65 -6.43 -14.23
N SER A 205 -25.78 -7.25 -13.18
CA SER A 205 -26.94 -7.19 -12.28
C SER A 205 -26.99 -5.83 -11.58
N SER A 206 -28.06 -5.04 -11.81
CA SER A 206 -28.16 -3.72 -11.19
C SER A 206 -28.31 -3.83 -9.68
N ALA A 207 -29.10 -4.80 -9.19
CA ALA A 207 -29.31 -5.04 -7.77
C ALA A 207 -27.98 -5.30 -7.02
N TRP A 208 -27.10 -6.14 -7.56
CA TRP A 208 -25.78 -6.39 -6.98
C TRP A 208 -24.90 -5.12 -7.01
N LEU A 209 -24.89 -4.37 -8.13
CA LEU A 209 -24.08 -3.16 -8.22
C LEU A 209 -24.59 -2.05 -7.28
N MET A 210 -25.91 -1.94 -7.06
CA MET A 210 -26.53 -1.07 -6.05
C MET A 210 -26.18 -1.48 -4.62
N CYS A 211 -25.87 -2.75 -4.35
CA CYS A 211 -25.33 -3.17 -3.05
C CYS A 211 -23.90 -2.66 -2.83
N GLN A 212 -23.05 -2.70 -3.87
CA GLN A 212 -21.63 -2.32 -3.79
C GLN A 212 -21.38 -0.80 -3.92
N SER A 213 -22.17 -0.10 -4.74
CA SER A 213 -21.98 1.31 -5.10
C SER A 213 -23.12 2.19 -4.59
N PRO A 214 -22.86 3.13 -3.64
CA PRO A 214 -23.81 4.17 -3.25
C PRO A 214 -24.25 5.05 -4.41
N MET A 215 -23.32 5.35 -5.34
CA MET A 215 -23.56 6.15 -6.53
C MET A 215 -24.60 5.49 -7.46
N VAL A 216 -24.43 4.20 -7.78
CA VAL A 216 -25.39 3.44 -8.61
C VAL A 216 -26.71 3.25 -7.86
N ARG A 217 -26.68 3.02 -6.55
CA ARG A 217 -27.90 2.96 -5.72
C ARG A 217 -28.71 4.24 -5.84
N GLN A 218 -28.08 5.40 -5.71
CA GLN A 218 -28.75 6.69 -5.84
C GLN A 218 -29.31 6.85 -7.26
N MET A 219 -28.45 6.69 -8.28
CA MET A 219 -28.79 6.84 -9.70
C MET A 219 -30.00 6.00 -10.14
N LEU A 220 -30.10 4.76 -9.67
CA LEU A 220 -31.19 3.85 -10.04
C LEU A 220 -32.40 3.92 -9.08
N SER A 221 -32.29 4.60 -7.94
CA SER A 221 -33.44 4.85 -7.06
C SER A 221 -34.28 6.02 -7.57
N VAL A 222 -33.67 7.13 -7.96
CA VAL A 222 -34.38 8.33 -8.46
C VAL A 222 -34.70 8.26 -9.97
N GLU A 223 -35.66 9.04 -10.45
CA GLU A 223 -36.03 9.07 -11.89
C GLU A 223 -35.02 9.85 -12.75
N MET A 224 -33.81 9.31 -12.87
CA MET A 224 -32.77 9.82 -13.78
C MET A 224 -32.74 9.08 -15.12
N LYS A 225 -32.03 9.65 -16.10
CA LYS A 225 -31.94 9.10 -17.48
C LYS A 225 -31.36 7.69 -17.49
N GLU A 226 -30.38 7.43 -16.64
CA GLU A 226 -29.69 6.16 -16.48
C GLU A 226 -30.63 5.05 -15.97
N LYS A 227 -31.58 5.41 -15.08
CA LYS A 227 -32.67 4.50 -14.65
C LYS A 227 -33.66 4.21 -15.79
N GLN A 228 -34.03 5.22 -16.57
CA GLN A 228 -34.95 5.08 -17.71
C GLN A 228 -34.33 4.27 -18.86
N GLN A 229 -33.04 4.48 -19.15
CA GLN A 229 -32.30 3.83 -20.23
C GLN A 229 -31.72 2.47 -19.80
N ARG A 230 -31.65 2.19 -18.49
CA ARG A 230 -30.95 1.03 -17.90
C ARG A 230 -29.51 0.90 -18.42
N SER A 231 -28.84 2.03 -18.59
CA SER A 231 -27.49 2.11 -19.15
C SER A 231 -26.59 3.12 -18.46
N LEU A 232 -25.31 2.80 -18.40
CA LEU A 232 -24.22 3.62 -17.86
C LEU A 232 -23.16 3.81 -18.96
N ILE A 233 -22.63 5.02 -19.16
CA ILE A 233 -21.58 5.31 -20.15
C ILE A 233 -20.33 5.79 -19.42
N LEU A 234 -19.19 5.09 -19.59
CA LEU A 234 -17.95 5.38 -18.87
C LEU A 234 -16.82 5.95 -19.75
N ASN A 235 -17.13 6.32 -20.99
CA ASN A 235 -16.15 6.76 -22.00
C ASN A 235 -15.26 7.93 -21.54
N GLU A 236 -15.78 8.80 -20.67
CA GLU A 236 -15.09 10.00 -20.19
C GLU A 236 -14.07 9.72 -19.08
N LEU A 237 -14.08 8.51 -18.49
CA LEU A 237 -13.15 8.13 -17.42
C LEU A 237 -11.77 7.70 -17.92
N GLY A 238 -11.58 7.53 -19.23
CA GLY A 238 -10.32 7.09 -19.82
C GLY A 238 -9.94 5.63 -19.52
N ILE A 239 -10.91 4.81 -19.11
CA ILE A 239 -10.72 3.37 -18.85
C ILE A 239 -11.10 2.51 -20.06
N ASP A 240 -10.58 1.29 -20.09
CA ASP A 240 -11.02 0.24 -21.01
C ASP A 240 -11.97 -0.78 -20.33
N MET A 241 -12.44 -1.77 -21.08
CA MET A 241 -13.37 -2.79 -20.58
C MET A 241 -12.68 -3.79 -19.67
N GLU A 242 -11.43 -4.15 -19.95
CA GLU A 242 -10.61 -5.06 -19.15
C GLU A 242 -10.42 -4.50 -17.73
N GLN A 243 -10.11 -3.22 -17.61
CA GLN A 243 -10.02 -2.48 -16.36
C GLN A 243 -11.36 -2.42 -15.59
N PHE A 244 -12.48 -2.27 -16.32
CA PHE A 244 -13.80 -2.37 -15.70
C PHE A 244 -14.10 -3.77 -15.19
N MET A 245 -13.75 -4.83 -15.93
CA MET A 245 -13.90 -6.22 -15.47
C MET A 245 -13.00 -6.51 -14.26
N ASP A 246 -11.76 -6.03 -14.23
CA ASP A 246 -10.86 -6.09 -13.06
C ASP A 246 -11.49 -5.38 -11.83
N PHE A 247 -12.20 -4.27 -12.03
CA PHE A 247 -12.98 -3.63 -10.96
C PHE A 247 -14.17 -4.48 -10.49
N LEU A 248 -14.94 -5.07 -11.41
CA LEU A 248 -16.04 -5.99 -11.05
C LEU A 248 -15.54 -7.21 -10.25
N VAL A 249 -14.39 -7.76 -10.63
CA VAL A 249 -13.66 -8.79 -9.85
C VAL A 249 -13.33 -8.26 -8.46
N ALA A 250 -12.76 -7.05 -8.36
CA ALA A 250 -12.36 -6.44 -7.10
C ALA A 250 -13.52 -6.14 -6.14
N ILE A 251 -14.74 -5.88 -6.65
CA ILE A 251 -15.97 -5.68 -5.86
C ILE A 251 -16.87 -6.93 -5.73
N SER A 252 -16.42 -8.09 -6.24
CA SER A 252 -17.15 -9.35 -6.14
C SER A 252 -17.26 -9.83 -4.68
N SER A 253 -18.28 -10.65 -4.38
CA SER A 253 -18.43 -11.27 -3.06
C SER A 253 -17.22 -12.12 -2.67
N ASN A 254 -16.56 -12.74 -3.66
CA ASN A 254 -15.34 -13.51 -3.45
C ASN A 254 -14.18 -12.61 -2.98
N ALA A 255 -14.08 -11.37 -3.49
CA ALA A 255 -13.08 -10.41 -3.06
C ALA A 255 -13.31 -9.86 -1.63
N LEU A 256 -14.45 -10.14 -1.00
CA LEU A 256 -14.67 -9.89 0.44
C LEU A 256 -14.10 -11.02 1.31
N LEU A 257 -14.14 -12.27 0.82
CA LEU A 257 -13.61 -13.45 1.53
C LEU A 257 -12.11 -13.64 1.30
N PHE A 258 -11.65 -13.41 0.06
CA PHE A 258 -10.28 -13.56 -0.39
C PHE A 258 -9.87 -12.27 -1.11
N PRO A 259 -9.33 -11.27 -0.38
CA PRO A 259 -8.97 -9.99 -0.98
C PRO A 259 -7.91 -10.15 -2.07
N ILE A 260 -8.33 -10.00 -3.32
CA ILE A 260 -7.41 -9.80 -4.44
C ILE A 260 -6.82 -8.40 -4.25
N LEU A 261 -5.50 -8.31 -4.06
CA LEU A 261 -4.83 -7.03 -3.89
C LEU A 261 -4.62 -6.37 -5.26
N PRO A 262 -4.73 -5.03 -5.35
CA PRO A 262 -4.30 -4.28 -6.52
C PRO A 262 -2.84 -4.58 -6.86
N ASN A 263 -2.47 -4.39 -8.12
CA ASN A 263 -1.10 -4.51 -8.60
C ASN A 263 -0.68 -3.21 -9.32
N PRO A 264 0.63 -3.02 -9.64
CA PRO A 264 1.12 -1.80 -10.26
C PRO A 264 0.44 -1.40 -11.58
N LYS A 265 -0.15 -2.35 -12.32
CA LYS A 265 -0.86 -2.07 -13.58
C LYS A 265 -2.29 -1.57 -13.38
N ASN A 266 -3.03 -2.16 -12.44
CA ASN A 266 -4.47 -1.93 -12.30
C ASN A 266 -4.86 -1.00 -11.14
N VAL A 267 -3.93 -0.65 -10.24
CA VAL A 267 -4.23 0.21 -9.08
C VAL A 267 -4.80 1.59 -9.48
N LEU A 268 -4.32 2.22 -10.56
CA LEU A 268 -4.85 3.51 -11.02
C LEU A 268 -6.28 3.39 -11.60
N PRO A 269 -6.58 2.50 -12.57
CA PRO A 269 -7.96 2.25 -13.00
C PRO A 269 -8.91 1.88 -11.86
N LEU A 270 -8.45 1.06 -10.90
CA LEU A 270 -9.24 0.71 -9.72
C LEU A 270 -9.55 1.93 -8.83
N ILE A 271 -8.61 2.86 -8.66
CA ILE A 271 -8.85 4.13 -7.94
C ILE A 271 -9.87 4.99 -8.69
N ILE A 272 -9.73 5.16 -10.00
CA ILE A 272 -10.66 5.95 -10.83
C ILE A 272 -12.08 5.40 -10.73
N LEU A 273 -12.24 4.09 -10.86
CA LEU A 273 -13.53 3.43 -10.79
C LEU A 273 -14.11 3.44 -9.37
N ALA A 274 -13.30 3.18 -8.34
CA ALA A 274 -13.75 3.23 -6.96
C ALA A 274 -14.17 4.65 -6.52
N ASP A 275 -13.52 5.69 -7.03
CA ASP A 275 -13.93 7.09 -6.80
C ASP A 275 -15.26 7.41 -7.50
N TYR A 276 -15.38 7.08 -8.79
CA TYR A 276 -16.61 7.28 -9.57
C TYR A 276 -17.81 6.53 -8.98
N PHE A 277 -17.63 5.25 -8.63
CA PHE A 277 -18.67 4.41 -8.04
C PHE A 277 -18.84 4.59 -6.52
N GLN A 278 -18.05 5.45 -5.87
CA GLN A 278 -18.06 5.72 -4.42
C GLN A 278 -17.88 4.45 -3.57
N VAL A 279 -16.93 3.60 -3.97
CA VAL A 279 -16.60 2.33 -3.29
C VAL A 279 -15.36 2.52 -2.42
N ASP A 280 -15.50 3.28 -1.34
CA ASP A 280 -14.39 3.74 -0.49
C ASP A 280 -13.48 2.61 0.03
N TRP A 281 -14.03 1.42 0.28
CA TRP A 281 -13.22 0.29 0.74
C TRP A 281 -12.23 -0.22 -0.34
N VAL A 282 -12.54 -0.05 -1.62
CA VAL A 282 -11.59 -0.31 -2.72
C VAL A 282 -10.53 0.80 -2.77
N LYS A 283 -10.91 2.06 -2.54
CA LYS A 283 -9.95 3.18 -2.42
C LYS A 283 -8.95 2.93 -1.30
N THR A 284 -9.41 2.46 -0.13
CA THR A 284 -8.53 2.04 0.98
C THR A 284 -7.61 0.89 0.61
N ARG A 285 -8.11 -0.17 -0.06
CA ARG A 285 -7.23 -1.27 -0.55
C ARG A 285 -6.16 -0.77 -1.52
N CYS A 286 -6.51 0.15 -2.43
CA CYS A 286 -5.57 0.77 -3.34
C CYS A 286 -4.55 1.64 -2.60
N ALA A 287 -4.99 2.46 -1.64
CA ALA A 287 -4.12 3.27 -0.78
C ALA A 287 -3.09 2.40 -0.03
N ASN A 288 -3.51 1.27 0.53
CA ASN A 288 -2.63 0.30 1.19
C ASN A 288 -1.57 -0.24 0.22
N HIS A 289 -1.97 -0.70 -0.97
CA HIS A 289 -1.03 -1.21 -1.97
C HIS A 289 -0.06 -0.12 -2.45
N LEU A 290 -0.53 1.11 -2.68
CA LEU A 290 0.32 2.21 -3.12
C LEU A 290 1.49 2.48 -2.17
N ILE A 291 1.36 2.27 -0.86
CA ILE A 291 2.48 2.43 0.11
C ILE A 291 3.68 1.58 -0.30
N ASN A 292 3.41 0.33 -0.71
CA ASN A 292 4.41 -0.65 -1.11
C ASN A 292 4.69 -0.67 -2.63
N CYS A 293 3.87 0.00 -3.45
CA CYS A 293 3.97 -0.02 -4.92
C CYS A 293 5.18 0.80 -5.43
N VAL A 294 6.40 0.30 -5.17
CA VAL A 294 7.68 0.93 -5.51
C VAL A 294 7.95 1.03 -7.01
N GLU A 295 7.20 0.31 -7.83
CA GLU A 295 7.17 0.45 -9.29
C GLU A 295 6.64 1.82 -9.73
N ILE A 296 5.72 2.40 -8.96
CA ILE A 296 5.20 3.75 -9.21
C ILE A 296 6.08 4.73 -8.44
N PRO A 297 6.61 5.80 -9.06
CA PRO A 297 7.35 6.84 -8.36
C PRO A 297 6.57 7.38 -7.14
N LEU A 298 7.28 7.62 -6.03
CA LEU A 298 6.65 8.04 -4.78
C LEU A 298 5.89 9.38 -4.94
N ILE A 299 6.38 10.25 -5.82
CA ILE A 299 5.70 11.50 -6.18
C ILE A 299 4.35 11.21 -6.85
N ASP A 300 4.31 10.40 -7.91
CA ASP A 300 3.07 10.08 -8.62
C ASP A 300 2.01 9.48 -7.69
N ARG A 301 2.42 8.59 -6.77
CA ARG A 301 1.52 8.04 -5.75
C ARG A 301 0.97 9.10 -4.79
N PHE A 302 1.79 10.08 -4.42
CA PHE A 302 1.37 11.23 -3.62
C PHE A 302 0.39 12.14 -4.40
N LEU A 303 0.62 12.37 -5.70
CA LEU A 303 -0.31 13.09 -6.57
C LEU A 303 -1.68 12.37 -6.63
N LEU A 304 -1.68 11.04 -6.79
CA LEU A 304 -2.89 10.22 -6.75
C LEU A 304 -3.62 10.31 -5.41
N ALA A 305 -2.87 10.28 -4.30
CA ALA A 305 -3.46 10.34 -2.97
C ALA A 305 -4.12 11.68 -2.64
N ILE A 306 -3.59 12.80 -3.14
CA ILE A 306 -4.27 14.10 -3.11
C ILE A 306 -5.52 14.04 -3.98
N ARG A 307 -5.35 13.72 -5.27
CA ARG A 307 -6.40 13.82 -6.29
C ARG A 307 -7.64 12.99 -5.95
N TYR A 308 -7.43 11.78 -5.42
CA TYR A 308 -8.50 10.84 -5.09
C TYR A 308 -8.78 10.72 -3.59
N GLN A 309 -8.25 11.61 -2.76
CA GLN A 309 -8.48 11.65 -1.31
C GLN A 309 -8.23 10.29 -0.63
N LEU A 310 -7.01 9.76 -0.78
CA LEU A 310 -6.62 8.45 -0.25
C LEU A 310 -6.06 8.59 1.17
N ASP A 311 -6.95 8.79 2.16
CA ASP A 311 -6.59 9.13 3.55
C ASP A 311 -5.56 8.16 4.18
N TYR A 312 -5.66 6.85 3.95
CA TYR A 312 -4.69 5.90 4.51
C TYR A 312 -3.26 6.11 3.95
N PHE A 313 -3.15 6.55 2.69
CA PHE A 313 -1.85 6.87 2.08
C PHE A 313 -1.29 8.21 2.61
N LYS A 314 -2.16 9.15 2.98
CA LYS A 314 -1.76 10.37 3.68
C LYS A 314 -1.08 10.02 5.01
N ASP A 315 -1.66 9.14 5.81
CA ASP A 315 -1.09 8.72 7.11
C ASP A 315 0.31 8.11 6.97
N PHE A 316 0.59 7.37 5.89
CA PHE A 316 1.94 6.88 5.61
C PHE A 316 2.98 8.02 5.50
N PHE A 317 2.64 9.14 4.82
CA PHE A 317 3.53 10.30 4.74
C PHE A 317 3.72 11.01 6.08
N PHE A 318 2.70 11.02 6.96
CA PHE A 318 2.84 11.50 8.33
C PHE A 318 3.71 10.59 9.21
N ASN A 319 3.93 9.34 8.81
CA ASN A 319 4.83 8.40 9.49
C ASN A 319 6.27 8.40 8.93
N LEU A 320 6.52 8.96 7.74
CA LEU A 320 7.89 9.16 7.22
C LEU A 320 8.70 10.07 8.17
N SER A 321 10.00 9.81 8.33
CA SER A 321 10.88 10.70 9.11
C SER A 321 10.98 12.09 8.49
N VAL A 322 11.14 13.14 9.31
CA VAL A 322 11.24 14.53 8.82
C VAL A 322 12.38 14.70 7.82
N LYS A 323 13.51 14.02 8.01
CA LYS A 323 14.63 14.01 7.04
C LYS A 323 14.21 13.48 5.66
N VAL A 324 13.53 12.32 5.61
CA VAL A 324 13.06 11.73 4.34
C VAL A 324 12.00 12.63 3.69
N LEU A 325 11.07 13.16 4.49
CA LEU A 325 10.03 14.07 4.02
C LEU A 325 10.61 15.37 3.46
N ARG A 326 11.61 15.97 4.13
CA ARG A 326 12.32 17.17 3.69
C ARG A 326 13.09 16.94 2.39
N ALA A 327 13.74 15.77 2.22
CA ALA A 327 14.39 15.38 0.98
C ALA A 327 13.37 15.23 -0.17
N PHE A 328 12.29 14.47 0.06
CA PHE A 328 11.20 14.27 -0.90
C PHE A 328 10.58 15.60 -1.38
N PHE A 329 10.25 16.52 -0.47
CA PHE A 329 9.68 17.82 -0.85
C PHE A 329 10.69 18.70 -1.61
N LYS A 330 11.98 18.63 -1.27
CA LYS A 330 13.04 19.34 -1.98
C LYS A 330 13.24 18.80 -3.39
N ALA A 331 13.20 17.48 -3.58
CA ALA A 331 13.42 16.83 -4.87
C ALA A 331 12.26 17.03 -5.86
N ASN A 332 11.02 17.14 -5.37
CA ASN A 332 9.82 17.21 -6.20
C ASN A 332 9.18 18.62 -6.26
N ARG A 333 9.93 19.65 -5.86
CA ARG A 333 9.46 21.05 -5.73
C ARG A 333 8.68 21.54 -6.95
N ASP A 334 9.22 21.34 -8.14
CA ASP A 334 8.65 21.88 -9.39
C ASP A 334 7.31 21.22 -9.72
N GLN A 335 7.12 19.94 -9.35
CA GLN A 335 5.85 19.23 -9.51
C GLN A 335 4.77 19.78 -8.56
N PHE A 336 5.14 20.13 -7.32
CA PHE A 336 4.20 20.77 -6.39
C PHE A 336 3.82 22.20 -6.81
N SER A 337 4.73 22.94 -7.45
CA SER A 337 4.39 24.24 -8.03
C SER A 337 3.37 24.16 -9.18
N LEU A 338 3.23 23.01 -9.84
CA LEU A 338 2.16 22.77 -10.82
C LEU A 338 0.83 22.36 -10.16
N MET A 339 0.84 21.92 -8.89
CA MET A 339 -0.37 21.50 -8.17
C MET A 339 -1.09 22.61 -7.41
N SER A 340 -0.45 23.76 -7.16
CA SER A 340 -0.98 24.79 -6.24
C SER A 340 -2.33 25.38 -6.66
N SER A 341 -2.78 25.15 -7.90
CA SER A 341 -4.12 25.48 -8.37
C SER A 341 -5.24 24.53 -7.87
N ASP A 342 -4.92 23.36 -7.32
CA ASP A 342 -5.91 22.44 -6.74
C ASP A 342 -6.26 22.88 -5.30
N PRO A 343 -7.51 23.29 -5.01
CA PRO A 343 -7.91 23.75 -3.69
C PRO A 343 -7.83 22.68 -2.59
N ASN A 344 -7.90 21.39 -2.94
CA ASN A 344 -7.77 20.31 -1.97
C ASN A 344 -6.32 20.11 -1.52
N SER A 345 -5.35 20.46 -2.38
CA SER A 345 -3.93 20.27 -2.11
C SER A 345 -3.41 21.19 -0.99
N GLY A 346 -3.90 22.44 -0.93
CA GLY A 346 -3.40 23.48 -0.02
C GLY A 346 -3.49 23.11 1.47
N LYS A 347 -4.58 22.45 1.89
CA LYS A 347 -4.72 21.98 3.29
C LYS A 347 -3.63 20.95 3.64
N LEU A 348 -3.37 20.00 2.75
CA LEU A 348 -2.38 18.96 2.98
C LEU A 348 -0.95 19.52 3.02
N PHE A 349 -0.60 20.41 2.07
CA PHE A 349 0.69 21.10 2.09
C PHE A 349 0.89 21.93 3.37
N PHE A 350 -0.15 22.59 3.87
CA PHE A 350 -0.08 23.33 5.14
C PHE A 350 0.19 22.41 6.33
N GLU A 351 -0.47 21.26 6.43
CA GLU A 351 -0.21 20.26 7.48
C GLU A 351 1.24 19.74 7.43
N PHE A 352 1.79 19.47 6.24
CA PHE A 352 3.20 19.09 6.10
C PHE A 352 4.17 20.22 6.39
N ALA A 353 3.88 21.46 5.98
CA ALA A 353 4.72 22.62 6.24
C ALA A 353 4.86 22.87 7.76
N ASN A 354 3.77 22.75 8.52
CA ASN A 354 3.80 22.81 9.98
C ASN A 354 4.69 21.71 10.58
N ARG A 355 4.56 20.46 10.11
CA ARG A 355 5.37 19.32 10.55
C ARG A 355 6.87 19.52 10.24
N LEU A 356 7.21 20.02 9.05
CA LEU A 356 8.58 20.30 8.64
C LEU A 356 9.21 21.48 9.41
N SER A 357 8.38 22.39 9.93
CA SER A 357 8.79 23.58 10.68
C SER A 357 8.90 23.36 12.18
N ALA A 358 8.27 22.32 12.73
CA ALA A 358 8.38 21.98 14.15
C ALA A 358 9.75 21.36 14.53
N ASP A 359 10.51 20.85 13.55
CA ASP A 359 11.79 20.14 13.73
C ASP A 359 13.03 21.05 13.60
N THR A 360 12.96 22.24 14.20
CA THR A 360 14.00 23.29 14.12
C THR A 360 15.26 22.99 14.96
N ASP A 361 15.21 22.03 15.89
CA ASP A 361 16.36 21.63 16.71
C ASP A 361 17.47 20.95 15.87
N SER A 362 17.19 20.62 14.61
CA SER A 362 18.16 20.05 13.66
C SER A 362 19.26 21.01 13.20
N GLY A 363 19.15 22.32 13.48
CA GLY A 363 20.12 23.34 13.05
C GLY A 363 20.13 23.62 11.54
N GLU A 364 19.34 22.91 10.75
CA GLU A 364 19.11 23.21 9.34
C GLU A 364 18.19 24.43 9.18
N LYS A 365 18.46 25.25 8.16
CA LYS A 365 17.65 26.44 7.86
C LYS A 365 16.21 26.02 7.54
N PRO A 366 15.18 26.67 8.14
CA PRO A 366 13.77 26.35 7.85
C PRO A 366 13.46 26.51 6.36
N MET A 367 12.52 25.70 5.86
CA MET A 367 12.06 25.84 4.47
C MET A 367 11.50 27.25 4.23
N PRO A 368 11.71 27.84 3.05
CA PRO A 368 11.17 29.16 2.74
C PRO A 368 9.64 29.11 2.73
N ALA A 369 9.00 30.11 3.37
CA ALA A 369 7.54 30.22 3.49
C ALA A 369 6.80 30.24 2.14
N ASN A 370 7.50 30.53 1.06
CA ASN A 370 7.07 30.48 -0.34
C ASN A 370 6.61 29.09 -0.83
N PHE A 371 6.61 28.06 0.03
CA PHE A 371 5.95 26.77 -0.21
C PHE A 371 4.46 26.75 0.19
N ILE A 372 3.99 27.79 0.90
CA ILE A 372 2.64 27.87 1.49
C ILE A 372 1.75 28.90 0.74
N SER A 373 2.34 29.67 -0.18
CA SER A 373 1.72 30.79 -0.92
C SER A 373 1.30 30.42 -2.34
#